data_AF-A0A3B9W4B7-F1
#
_entry.id   AF-A0A3B9W4B7-F1
#
_cell.length_a   1.000
_cell.length_b   1.000
_cell.length_c   1.000
_cell.angle_alpha   90.00
_cell.angle_beta   90.00
_cell.angle_gamma   90.00
#
_symmetry.space_group_name_H-M   'P 1'
#
loop_
_entity.id
_entity.type
_entity.pdbx_description
1 polymer ?
#
loop_
_entity_poly.entity_id
_entity_poly.type
_entity_poly.pdbx_seq_one_letter_code
_entity_poly.pdbx_strand_id
1 'polypeptide(L)' 'LRIADITIDVAGHTVNRAGERISLTPLEFDLLVALARKPWQVFTRELL' A
#
# COMPACT_ATOMS: atom_id res chain seq x y z
N LEU A 1 -4.25 -6.45 3.78
CA LEU A 1 -5.19 -5.70 2.92
C LEU A 1 -5.07 -6.25 1.50
N ARG A 2 -6.16 -6.33 0.73
CA ARG A 2 -6.12 -6.78 -0.67
C ARG A 2 -6.84 -5.80 -1.58
N ILE A 3 -6.17 -5.36 -2.64
CA ILE A 3 -6.69 -4.42 -3.63
C ILE A 3 -6.29 -4.95 -5.00
N ALA A 4 -7.27 -5.36 -5.80
CA ALA A 4 -7.03 -6.01 -7.09
C ALA A 4 -6.00 -7.16 -6.97
N ASP A 5 -4.87 -7.04 -7.66
CA ASP A 5 -3.73 -7.96 -7.68
C ASP A 5 -2.71 -7.70 -6.57
N ILE A 6 -2.87 -6.66 -5.76
CA ILE A 6 -1.98 -6.30 -4.66
C ILE A 6 -2.47 -6.85 -3.32
N THR A 7 -1.56 -7.49 -2.59
CA THR A 7 -1.73 -7.94 -1.21
C THR A 7 -0.70 -7.27 -0.33
N ILE A 8 -1.15 -6.67 0.77
CA ILE A 8 -0.32 -5.96 1.74
C ILE A 8 -0.42 -6.67 3.09
N ASP A 9 0.71 -7.13 3.60
CA ASP A 9 0.88 -7.55 4.99
C ASP A 9 1.42 -6.38 5.80
N VAL A 10 0.54 -5.80 6.62
CA VAL A 10 0.86 -4.65 7.45
C VAL A 10 1.73 -5.05 8.64
N ALA A 11 1.55 -6.25 9.20
CA ALA A 11 2.36 -6.69 10.34
C ALA A 11 3.78 -7.07 9.89
N GLY A 12 3.90 -7.70 8.72
CA GLY A 12 5.18 -8.10 8.13
C GLY A 12 5.89 -7.02 7.31
N HIS A 13 5.28 -5.85 7.08
CA HIS A 13 5.75 -4.83 6.14
C HIS A 13 6.12 -5.41 4.76
N THR A 14 5.21 -6.19 4.18
CA THR A 14 5.43 -6.80 2.85
C THR A 14 4.30 -6.50 1.89
N VAL A 15 4.64 -6.40 0.60
CA VAL A 15 3.70 -6.19 -0.49
C VAL A 15 3.98 -7.20 -1.58
N ASN A 16 2.93 -7.90 -2.00
CA ASN A 16 2.97 -8.80 -3.14
C ASN A 16 2.00 -8.32 -4.21
N ARG A 17 2.41 -8.37 -5.48
CA ARG A 17 1.55 -8.13 -6.63
C ARG A 17 1.52 -9.39 -7.48
N ALA A 18 0.32 -9.88 -7.78
CA ALA A 18 0.12 -11.12 -8.53
C ALA A 18 0.92 -12.32 -7.97
N GLY A 19 1.17 -12.34 -6.66
CA GLY A 19 1.95 -13.38 -5.98
C GLY A 19 3.46 -13.12 -5.90
N GLU A 20 3.98 -12.11 -6.58
CA GLU A 20 5.41 -11.74 -6.52
C GLU A 20 5.66 -10.60 -5.55
N ARG A 21 6.74 -10.70 -4.76
CA ARG A 21 7.11 -9.67 -3.80
C ARG A 21 7.67 -8.44 -4.50
N ILE A 22 7.17 -7.27 -4.13
CA ILE A 22 7.71 -5.97 -4.56
C ILE A 22 8.48 -5.35 -3.40
N SER A 23 9.69 -4.87 -3.68
CA SER A 23 10.46 -4.07 -2.74
C SER A 23 10.01 -2.62 -2.81
N LEU A 24 9.63 -2.07 -1.66
CA LEU A 24 9.28 -0.67 -1.48
C LEU A 24 10.21 -0.06 -0.43
N THR A 25 10.48 1.23 -0.58
CA THR A 25 11.01 2.02 0.53
C THR A 25 9.97 2.13 1.65
N PRO A 26 10.38 2.45 2.90
CA PRO A 26 9.43 2.64 3.99
C PRO A 26 8.33 3.66 3.65
N LEU A 27 8.69 4.77 3.01
CA LEU A 27 7.73 5.82 2.65
C LEU A 27 6.72 5.35 1.60
N GLU A 28 7.16 4.61 0.58
CA GLU A 28 6.26 4.06 -0.44
C GLU A 28 5.30 3.03 0.16
N PHE A 29 5.77 2.23 1.13
CA PHE A 29 4.92 1.29 1.86
C PHE A 29 3.84 2.03 2.65
N ASP A 30 4.22 3.03 3.44
CA ASP A 30 3.30 3.83 4.25
C ASP A 30 2.27 4.54 3.38
N LEU A 31 2.70 5.14 2.27
CA LEU A 31 1.82 5.77 1.29
C LEU A 31 0.82 4.76 0.72
N LEU A 32 1.28 3.59 0.30
CA LEU A 32 0.41 2.55 -0.24
C LEU A 32 -0.62 2.09 0.79
N VAL A 33 -0.21 1.89 2.06
CA VAL A 33 -1.12 1.53 3.17
C VAL A 33 -2.14 2.63 3.43
N ALA A 34 -1.73 3.90 3.41
CA ALA A 34 -2.62 5.04 3.63
C ALA A 34 -3.73 5.08 2.57
N LEU A 35 -3.36 4.97 1.29
CA LEU A 35 -4.30 4.93 0.16
C LEU A 35 -5.21 3.69 0.23
N ALA A 36 -4.64 2.52 0.55
CA ALA A 36 -5.34 1.25 0.69
C ALA A 36 -6.47 1.26 1.74
N ARG A 37 -6.29 2.02 2.83
CA ARG A 37 -7.24 2.08 3.95
C ARG A 37 -8.46 2.96 3.66
N LYS A 38 -8.37 3.86 2.67
CA LYS A 38 -9.42 4.81 2.30
C LYS A 38 -9.66 4.75 0.79
N PRO A 39 -10.20 3.64 0.27
CA PRO A 39 -10.46 3.52 -1.17
C PRO A 39 -11.40 4.63 -1.62
N TRP A 40 -11.17 5.15 -2.83
CA TRP A 40 -11.96 6.23 -3.47
C TRP A 40 -11.81 7.62 -2.85
N GLN A 41 -11.03 7.77 -1.79
CA GLN A 41 -10.72 9.08 -1.23
C GLN A 41 -9.58 9.73 -2.03
N VAL A 42 -9.76 11.00 -2.39
CA VAL A 42 -8.70 11.83 -2.96
C VAL A 42 -7.86 12.41 -1.82
N PHE A 43 -6.54 12.30 -1.95
CA PHE A 43 -5.57 12.88 -1.02
C PHE A 43 -4.84 14.03 -1.72
N THR A 44 -4.55 15.11 -0.98
CA THR A 44 -3.60 16.13 -1.43
C THR A 44 -2.19 15.78 -0.94
N ARG A 45 -1.17 16.37 -1.57
CA ARG A 45 0.22 16.10 -1.20
C ARG A 45 0.54 16.57 0.23
N GLU A 46 -0.12 17.60 0.73
CA GLU A 46 0.12 18.10 2.10
C GLU A 46 -0.52 17.23 3.19
N LEU A 47 -1.46 16.34 2.83
CA LEU A 47 -2.20 15.48 3.76
C LEU A 47 -1.52 14.11 3.97
N LEU A 48 -0.55 13.75 3.12
CA LEU A 48 0.13 12.45 3.08
C LEU A 48 1.49 12.48 3.79
#